data_AF-A0A538L0J6-F1
#
_entry.id   AF-A0A538L0J6-F1
#
_cell.length_a   1.000
_cell.length_b   1.000
_cell.length_c   1.000
_cell.angle_alpha   90.00
_cell.angle_beta   90.00
_cell.angle_gamma   90.00
#
_symmetry.space_group_name_H-M   'P 1'
#
loop_
_entity.id
_entity.type
_entity.pdbx_description
1 polymer ?
#
loop_
_entity_poly.entity_id
_entity_poly.type
_entity_poly.pdbx_seq_one_letter_code
_entity_poly.pdbx_strand_id
1 'polypeptide(L)'
;MPRVRWPDPPPVKASGDRETAGRTVQEVRRRLNWLGWIAGAVGSIFVFNTIGFLIPIFIGAHERSHLALVNAPVVVGYGLVCGLVLSTRFRRHYDRTLEWLVEGRVPNEREHRATLKLAIYGVKLWALGWFAGAILFAVLNAFIHSLGFAAVVGAAIWLGGETTCALSYLVSERTLRPVTALALVARAPERTVAPSVRVRLAWTWLLGTGVPLLGVLVVGTVGLTKSGVDGRYVASAVVFLGLVASSVGLFLTL
;
A
#
# COMPACT_ATOMS: atom_id res chain seq x y z
N MET A 1 -8.03 6.58 -44.72
CA MET A 1 -7.48 5.42 -43.95
C MET A 1 -8.53 4.31 -43.94
N PRO A 2 -8.20 3.07 -44.32
CA PRO A 2 -9.16 1.96 -44.30
C PRO A 2 -9.44 1.55 -42.83
N ARG A 3 -10.71 1.39 -42.46
CA ARG A 3 -11.10 0.85 -41.15
C ARG A 3 -10.73 -0.63 -41.11
N VAL A 4 -9.81 -1.01 -40.22
CA VAL A 4 -9.52 -2.41 -39.92
C VAL A 4 -10.80 -3.06 -39.39
N ARG A 5 -11.36 -4.00 -40.16
CA ARG A 5 -12.54 -4.78 -39.77
C ARG A 5 -12.04 -5.97 -38.95
N TRP A 6 -12.24 -5.91 -37.64
CA TRP A 6 -11.95 -7.03 -36.75
C TRP A 6 -12.91 -8.19 -37.05
N PRO A 7 -12.45 -9.45 -36.98
CA PRO A 7 -13.33 -10.61 -37.07
C PRO A 7 -14.42 -10.54 -36.00
N ASP A 8 -15.63 -11.00 -36.34
CA ASP A 8 -16.70 -11.14 -35.36
C ASP A 8 -16.23 -12.11 -34.25
N PRO A 9 -16.47 -11.77 -32.97
CA PRO A 9 -16.05 -12.63 -31.87
C PRO A 9 -16.73 -14.00 -31.99
N PRO A 10 -16.04 -15.10 -31.65
CA PRO A 10 -16.63 -16.43 -31.68
C PRO A 10 -17.90 -16.47 -30.81
N PRO A 11 -18.90 -17.31 -31.17
CA PRO A 11 -20.12 -17.42 -30.39
C PRO A 11 -19.79 -17.83 -28.95
N VAL A 12 -20.12 -16.93 -28.01
CA VAL A 12 -19.88 -17.08 -26.58
C VAL A 12 -20.62 -18.33 -26.08
N LYS A 13 -19.93 -19.25 -25.41
CA LYS A 13 -20.58 -20.32 -24.65
C LYS A 13 -21.15 -19.70 -23.38
N ALA A 14 -22.30 -19.05 -23.53
CA ALA A 14 -22.84 -18.05 -22.61
C ALA A 14 -23.02 -18.48 -21.14
N SER A 15 -23.12 -19.79 -20.84
CA SER A 15 -23.20 -20.30 -19.46
C SER A 15 -21.83 -20.59 -18.85
N GLY A 16 -20.96 -21.34 -19.55
CA GLY A 16 -19.64 -21.71 -19.06
C GLY A 16 -18.68 -20.52 -18.92
N ASP A 17 -18.77 -19.55 -19.82
CA ASP A 17 -17.93 -18.35 -19.80
C ASP A 17 -18.32 -17.41 -18.63
N ARG A 18 -19.61 -17.32 -18.30
CA ARG A 18 -20.11 -16.51 -17.17
C ARG A 18 -19.73 -17.09 -15.81
N GLU A 19 -19.87 -18.41 -15.65
CA GLU A 19 -19.48 -19.08 -14.40
C GLU A 19 -17.96 -18.96 -14.17
N THR A 20 -17.17 -19.10 -15.23
CA THR A 20 -15.71 -18.92 -15.19
C THR A 20 -15.31 -17.48 -14.88
N ALA A 21 -15.98 -16.49 -15.48
CA ALA A 21 -15.77 -15.08 -15.19
C ALA A 21 -16.11 -14.73 -13.73
N GLY A 22 -17.26 -15.20 -13.23
CA GLY A 22 -17.68 -15.01 -11.84
C GLY A 22 -16.68 -15.61 -10.83
N ARG A 23 -16.20 -16.83 -11.08
CA ARG A 23 -15.16 -17.48 -10.24
C ARG A 23 -13.86 -16.69 -10.24
N THR A 24 -13.42 -16.22 -11.40
CA THR A 24 -12.22 -15.38 -11.55
C THR A 24 -12.34 -14.08 -10.73
N VAL A 25 -13.49 -13.39 -10.83
CA VAL A 25 -13.76 -12.16 -10.08
C VAL A 25 -13.73 -12.39 -8.58
N GLN A 26 -14.31 -13.49 -8.09
CA GLN A 26 -14.32 -13.83 -6.67
C GLN A 26 -12.92 -14.20 -6.14
N GLU A 27 -12.15 -14.98 -6.91
CA GLU A 27 -10.79 -15.37 -6.53
C GLU A 27 -9.85 -14.16 -6.46
N VAL A 28 -9.89 -13.29 -7.47
CA VAL A 28 -9.13 -12.03 -7.49
C VAL A 28 -9.51 -11.17 -6.29
N ARG A 29 -10.80 -11.02 -6.00
CA ARG A 29 -11.27 -10.26 -4.82
C ARG A 29 -10.72 -10.80 -3.51
N ARG A 30 -10.78 -12.12 -3.30
CA ARG A 30 -10.28 -12.78 -2.09
C ARG A 30 -8.77 -12.56 -1.94
N ARG A 31 -8.02 -12.73 -3.02
CA ARG A 31 -6.56 -12.50 -3.06
C ARG A 31 -6.22 -11.04 -2.72
N LEU A 32 -6.87 -10.08 -3.37
CA LEU A 32 -6.65 -8.66 -3.11
C LEU A 32 -6.94 -8.27 -1.66
N ASN A 33 -8.02 -8.79 -1.07
CA ASN A 33 -8.36 -8.54 0.32
C ASN A 33 -7.25 -9.07 1.26
N TRP A 34 -6.88 -10.34 1.13
CA TRP A 34 -5.83 -10.93 1.97
C TRP A 34 -4.48 -10.22 1.80
N LEU A 35 -4.08 -9.97 0.55
CA LEU A 35 -2.81 -9.31 0.25
C LEU A 35 -2.77 -7.87 0.76
N GLY A 36 -3.92 -7.17 0.77
CA GLY A 36 -4.04 -5.85 1.40
C GLY A 36 -3.77 -5.92 2.90
N TRP A 37 -4.36 -6.88 3.62
CA TRP A 37 -4.10 -7.08 5.05
C TRP A 37 -2.64 -7.45 5.33
N ILE A 38 -2.02 -8.29 4.50
CA ILE A 38 -0.61 -8.64 4.60
C ILE A 38 0.27 -7.40 4.39
N ALA A 39 0.01 -6.61 3.33
CA ALA A 39 0.75 -5.38 3.07
C ALA A 39 0.64 -4.39 4.24
N GLY A 40 -0.57 -4.22 4.79
CA GLY A 40 -0.80 -3.41 5.99
C GLY A 40 -0.07 -3.92 7.22
N ALA A 41 -0.04 -5.24 7.43
CA ALA A 41 0.69 -5.86 8.53
C ALA A 41 2.21 -5.65 8.38
N VAL A 42 2.77 -5.83 7.19
CA VAL A 42 4.18 -5.55 6.90
C VAL A 42 4.52 -4.09 7.16
N GLY A 43 3.68 -3.15 6.72
CA GLY A 43 3.83 -1.72 7.03
C GLY A 43 3.80 -1.45 8.52
N SER A 44 2.83 -1.99 9.26
CA SER A 44 2.73 -1.82 10.71
C SER A 44 3.93 -2.42 11.46
N ILE A 45 4.43 -3.58 11.03
CA ILE A 45 5.65 -4.18 11.58
C ILE A 45 6.85 -3.25 11.32
N PHE A 46 6.95 -2.68 10.12
CA PHE A 46 7.99 -1.71 9.79
C PHE A 46 7.94 -0.48 10.71
N VAL A 47 6.73 0.08 10.93
CA VAL A 47 6.53 1.19 11.87
C VAL A 47 6.93 0.79 13.29
N PHE A 48 6.47 -0.37 13.76
CA PHE A 48 6.78 -0.85 15.10
C PHE A 48 8.28 -1.00 15.31
N ASN A 49 9.01 -1.57 14.34
CA ASN A 49 10.46 -1.68 14.41
C ASN A 49 11.12 -0.30 14.39
N THR A 50 10.71 0.59 13.49
CA THR A 50 11.26 1.96 13.38
C THR A 50 11.07 2.73 14.68
N ILE A 51 9.86 2.69 15.26
CA ILE A 51 9.55 3.33 16.54
C ILE A 51 10.29 2.62 17.68
N GLY A 52 10.33 1.29 17.71
CA GLY A 52 11.04 0.52 18.74
C GLY A 52 12.52 0.83 18.79
N PHE A 53 13.14 1.01 17.62
CA PHE A 53 14.49 1.54 17.50
C PHE A 53 14.54 2.97 18.08
N LEU A 54 13.65 3.88 17.69
CA LEU A 54 13.76 5.31 18.02
C LEU A 54 13.27 5.71 19.44
N ILE A 55 12.43 4.90 20.10
CA ILE A 55 11.88 5.15 21.45
C ILE A 55 12.97 5.48 22.49
N PRO A 56 14.08 4.72 22.62
CA PRO A 56 15.13 4.97 23.60
C PRO A 56 15.78 6.36 23.51
N ILE A 57 15.64 7.05 22.38
CA ILE A 57 16.13 8.42 22.21
C ILE A 57 15.24 9.44 22.94
N PHE A 58 13.94 9.17 23.03
CA PHE A 58 12.95 10.14 23.54
C PHE A 58 12.41 9.79 24.91
N ILE A 59 12.40 8.50 25.28
CA ILE A 59 11.77 8.01 26.50
C ILE A 59 12.77 7.17 27.30
N GLY A 60 12.88 7.45 28.60
CA GLY A 60 13.72 6.70 29.54
C GLY A 60 13.23 5.26 29.77
N ALA A 61 14.13 4.37 30.19
CA ALA A 61 13.88 2.92 30.24
C ALA A 61 12.61 2.50 31.02
N HIS A 62 12.26 3.26 32.06
CA HIS A 62 11.17 2.96 33.00
C HIS A 62 9.78 3.32 32.45
N GLU A 63 9.68 4.28 31.53
CA GLU A 63 8.41 4.73 30.95
C GLU A 63 8.02 3.95 29.68
N ARG A 64 8.98 3.24 29.05
CA ARG A 64 8.76 2.53 27.76
C ARG A 64 7.65 1.49 27.79
N SER A 65 7.55 0.72 28.87
CA SER A 65 6.54 -0.34 29.03
C SER A 65 5.14 0.24 29.18
N HIS A 66 4.99 1.32 29.95
CA HIS A 66 3.70 2.00 30.11
C HIS A 66 3.22 2.62 28.80
N LEU A 67 4.12 3.26 28.03
CA LEU A 67 3.76 3.82 26.72
C LEU A 67 3.40 2.77 25.69
N ALA A 68 4.11 1.65 25.65
CA ALA A 68 3.77 0.53 24.79
C ALA A 68 2.38 -0.04 25.14
N LEU A 69 2.08 -0.19 26.44
CA LEU A 69 0.79 -0.72 26.91
C LEU A 69 -0.39 0.23 26.62
N VAL A 70 -0.18 1.55 26.69
CA VAL A 70 -1.24 2.54 26.40
C VAL A 70 -1.43 2.77 24.91
N ASN A 71 -0.36 2.83 24.12
CA ASN A 71 -0.46 3.09 22.68
C ASN A 71 -0.82 1.84 21.86
N ALA A 72 -0.46 0.63 22.30
CA ALA A 72 -0.74 -0.58 21.54
C ALA A 72 -2.24 -0.82 21.28
N PRO A 73 -3.15 -0.67 22.27
CA PRO A 73 -4.59 -0.78 22.03
C PRO A 73 -5.11 0.24 21.02
N VAL A 74 -4.60 1.48 21.04
CA VAL A 74 -5.00 2.54 20.11
C VAL A 74 -4.53 2.22 18.69
N VAL A 75 -3.29 1.75 18.54
CA VAL A 75 -2.73 1.33 17.23
C VAL A 75 -3.49 0.14 16.67
N VAL A 76 -3.74 -0.89 17.49
CA VAL A 76 -4.51 -2.08 17.07
C VAL A 76 -5.94 -1.70 16.74
N GLY A 77 -6.61 -0.93 17.59
CA GLY A 77 -7.98 -0.46 17.38
C GLY A 77 -8.09 0.38 16.09
N TYR A 78 -7.18 1.33 15.90
CA TYR A 78 -7.10 2.12 14.68
C TYR A 78 -6.89 1.25 13.44
N GLY A 79 -5.91 0.34 13.48
CA GLY A 79 -5.57 -0.54 12.36
C GLY A 79 -6.74 -1.47 11.98
N LEU A 80 -7.43 -2.04 12.97
CA LEU A 80 -8.60 -2.89 12.74
C LEU A 80 -9.77 -2.08 12.15
N VAL A 81 -10.14 -0.96 12.77
CA VAL A 81 -11.26 -0.12 12.30
C VAL A 81 -10.97 0.42 10.91
N CYS A 82 -9.80 1.02 10.71
CA CYS A 82 -9.39 1.56 9.41
C CYS A 82 -9.34 0.44 8.36
N GLY A 83 -8.67 -0.68 8.65
CA GLY A 83 -8.57 -1.81 7.74
C GLY A 83 -9.93 -2.39 7.34
N LEU A 84 -10.87 -2.52 8.28
CA LEU A 84 -12.25 -2.97 8.00
C LEU A 84 -13.01 -1.97 7.14
N VAL A 85 -12.95 -0.68 7.46
CA VAL A 85 -13.64 0.39 6.71
C VAL A 85 -13.10 0.46 5.28
N LEU A 86 -11.78 0.49 5.12
CA LEU A 86 -11.12 0.54 3.81
C LEU A 86 -11.39 -0.73 2.99
N SER A 87 -11.28 -1.91 3.59
CA SER A 87 -11.59 -3.19 2.92
C SER A 87 -13.04 -3.24 2.45
N THR A 88 -13.97 -2.74 3.26
CA THR A 88 -15.40 -2.69 2.90
C THR A 88 -15.65 -1.70 1.77
N ARG A 89 -15.02 -0.51 1.81
CA ARG A 89 -15.11 0.49 0.74
C ARG A 89 -14.52 -0.04 -0.57
N PHE A 90 -13.35 -0.66 -0.52
CA PHE A 90 -12.71 -1.28 -1.67
C PHE A 90 -13.59 -2.37 -2.26
N ARG A 91 -14.11 -3.28 -1.44
CA ARG A 91 -14.99 -4.38 -1.87
C ARG A 91 -16.23 -3.86 -2.60
N ARG A 92 -16.93 -2.89 -2.03
CA ARG A 92 -18.12 -2.28 -2.66
C ARG A 92 -17.78 -1.64 -4.02
N HIS A 93 -16.62 -0.97 -4.12
CA HIS A 93 -16.18 -0.37 -5.37
C HIS A 93 -15.79 -1.42 -6.41
N TYR A 94 -15.09 -2.48 -5.97
CA TYR A 94 -14.66 -3.61 -6.79
C TYR A 94 -15.87 -4.33 -7.40
N ASP A 95 -16.85 -4.71 -6.57
CA ASP A 95 -18.03 -5.46 -7.01
C ASP A 95 -18.83 -4.65 -8.05
N ARG A 96 -19.06 -3.34 -7.80
CA ARG A 96 -19.72 -2.44 -8.78
C ARG A 96 -18.92 -2.25 -10.07
N THR A 97 -17.60 -2.24 -9.97
CA THR A 97 -16.73 -2.01 -11.14
C THR A 97 -16.67 -3.23 -12.05
N LEU A 98 -16.79 -4.44 -11.50
CA LEU A 98 -16.68 -5.70 -12.24
C LEU A 98 -18.03 -6.40 -12.46
N GLU A 99 -19.14 -5.75 -12.13
CA GLU A 99 -20.50 -6.24 -12.38
C GLU A 99 -20.71 -6.62 -13.85
N TRP A 100 -20.20 -5.81 -14.77
CA TRP A 100 -20.26 -6.08 -16.21
C TRP A 100 -19.63 -7.43 -16.60
N LEU A 101 -18.55 -7.81 -15.90
CA LEU A 101 -17.81 -9.03 -16.19
C LEU A 101 -18.55 -10.25 -15.65
N VAL A 102 -19.22 -10.11 -14.50
CA VAL A 102 -20.06 -11.17 -13.92
C VAL A 102 -21.32 -11.39 -14.76
N GLU A 103 -21.93 -10.31 -15.27
CA GLU A 103 -23.10 -10.37 -16.15
C GLU A 103 -22.78 -10.80 -17.58
N GLY A 104 -21.49 -10.80 -17.96
CA GLY A 104 -21.03 -11.12 -19.31
C GLY A 104 -21.48 -10.10 -20.35
N ARG A 105 -21.58 -8.82 -19.98
CA ARG A 105 -21.95 -7.71 -20.87
C ARG A 105 -20.72 -6.87 -21.26
N VAL A 106 -20.85 -6.04 -22.28
CA VAL A 106 -19.80 -5.07 -22.63
C VAL A 106 -19.80 -3.94 -21.58
N PRO A 107 -18.64 -3.53 -21.03
CA PRO A 107 -18.55 -2.45 -20.05
C PRO A 107 -18.88 -1.10 -20.70
N ASN A 108 -19.58 -0.24 -19.97
CA ASN A 108 -19.70 1.17 -20.35
C ASN A 108 -18.38 1.93 -20.12
N GLU A 109 -18.29 3.17 -20.60
CA GLU A 109 -17.05 3.96 -20.48
C GLU A 109 -16.60 4.18 -19.03
N ARG A 110 -17.54 4.32 -18.10
CA ARG A 110 -17.22 4.56 -16.69
C ARG A 110 -16.66 3.29 -16.05
N GLU A 111 -17.29 2.15 -16.27
CA GLU A 111 -16.86 0.84 -15.78
C GLU A 111 -15.53 0.42 -16.39
N HIS A 112 -15.33 0.66 -17.68
CA HIS A 112 -14.07 0.38 -18.35
C HIS A 112 -12.93 1.20 -17.71
N ARG A 113 -13.08 2.52 -17.60
CA ARG A 113 -12.07 3.38 -16.94
C ARG A 113 -11.85 2.99 -15.48
N ALA A 114 -12.91 2.66 -14.74
CA ALA A 114 -12.80 2.25 -13.34
C ALA A 114 -12.05 0.93 -13.20
N THR A 115 -12.32 -0.04 -14.08
CA THR A 115 -11.63 -1.34 -14.12
C THR A 115 -10.13 -1.17 -14.32
N LEU A 116 -9.72 -0.30 -15.25
CA LEU A 116 -8.30 -0.02 -15.51
C LEU A 116 -7.61 0.73 -14.36
N LYS A 117 -8.37 1.46 -13.53
CA LYS A 117 -7.85 2.26 -12.40
C LYS A 117 -8.00 1.57 -11.04
N LEU A 118 -8.50 0.34 -11.02
CA LEU A 118 -8.89 -0.36 -9.79
C LEU A 118 -7.72 -0.57 -8.82
N ALA A 119 -6.52 -0.87 -9.34
CA ALA A 119 -5.30 -0.97 -8.53
C ALA A 119 -4.96 0.37 -7.84
N ILE A 120 -5.00 1.47 -8.59
CA ILE A 120 -4.71 2.82 -8.07
C ILE A 120 -5.76 3.25 -7.04
N TYR A 121 -7.04 2.90 -7.27
CA TYR A 121 -8.09 3.19 -6.31
C TYR A 121 -7.83 2.53 -4.94
N GLY A 122 -7.43 1.25 -4.93
CA GLY A 122 -7.05 0.56 -3.69
C GLY A 122 -5.88 1.23 -2.96
N VAL A 123 -4.85 1.64 -3.71
CA VAL A 123 -3.69 2.36 -3.14
C VAL A 123 -4.09 3.70 -2.54
N LYS A 124 -4.99 4.46 -3.17
CA LYS A 124 -5.48 5.73 -2.63
C LYS A 124 -6.21 5.55 -1.31
N LEU A 125 -6.97 4.47 -1.15
CA LEU A 125 -7.63 4.15 0.11
C LEU A 125 -6.61 3.89 1.21
N TRP A 126 -5.59 3.08 0.93
CA TRP A 126 -4.48 2.84 1.87
C TRP A 126 -3.74 4.13 2.22
N ALA A 127 -3.38 4.94 1.22
CA ALA A 127 -2.69 6.21 1.43
C ALA A 127 -3.49 7.14 2.34
N LEU A 128 -4.81 7.23 2.15
CA LEU A 128 -5.69 8.03 3.00
C LEU A 128 -5.72 7.51 4.44
N GLY A 129 -5.83 6.19 4.63
CA GLY A 129 -5.76 5.57 5.96
C GLY A 129 -4.44 5.88 6.65
N TRP A 130 -3.32 5.60 6.00
CA TRP A 130 -2.00 5.87 6.56
C TRP A 130 -1.75 7.35 6.85
N PHE A 131 -2.20 8.25 5.98
CA PHE A 131 -2.09 9.70 6.19
C PHE A 131 -2.91 10.16 7.40
N ALA A 132 -4.15 9.69 7.52
CA ALA A 132 -4.98 9.97 8.69
C ALA A 132 -4.35 9.42 9.98
N GLY A 133 -3.76 8.22 9.92
CA GLY A 133 -3.02 7.62 11.04
C GLY A 133 -1.80 8.45 11.42
N ALA A 134 -0.99 8.89 10.44
CA ALA A 134 0.20 9.71 10.68
C ALA A 134 -0.17 11.01 11.40
N ILE A 135 -1.22 11.71 10.96
CA ILE A 135 -1.72 12.91 11.62
C ILE A 135 -2.21 12.59 13.03
N LEU A 136 -3.09 11.59 13.18
CA LEU A 136 -3.66 11.23 14.47
C LEU A 136 -2.57 10.93 15.51
N PHE A 137 -1.65 10.03 15.17
CA PHE A 137 -0.60 9.62 16.10
C PHE A 137 0.46 10.71 16.30
N ALA A 138 0.81 11.51 15.29
CA ALA A 138 1.70 12.65 15.49
C ALA A 138 1.08 13.67 16.44
N VAL A 139 -0.19 14.04 16.25
CA VAL A 139 -0.90 14.98 17.12
C VAL A 139 -1.00 14.45 18.54
N LEU A 140 -1.41 13.19 18.73
CA LEU A 140 -1.48 12.56 20.06
C LEU A 140 -0.11 12.60 20.76
N ASN A 141 0.96 12.22 20.07
CA ASN A 141 2.30 12.20 20.66
C ASN A 141 2.89 13.61 20.86
N ALA A 142 2.42 14.62 20.12
CA ALA A 142 2.83 16.00 20.32
C ALA A 142 2.27 16.56 21.64
N PHE A 143 1.01 16.21 21.95
CA PHE A 143 0.36 16.62 23.20
C PHE A 143 0.85 15.82 24.42
N ILE A 144 1.12 14.53 24.27
CA ILE A 144 1.46 13.65 25.39
C ILE A 144 2.96 13.70 25.73
N HIS A 145 3.83 13.86 24.72
CA HIS A 145 5.28 13.74 24.90
C HIS A 145 6.03 15.00 24.49
N SER A 146 6.27 15.17 23.19
CA SER A 146 7.03 16.29 22.66
C SER A 146 6.84 16.38 21.16
N LEU A 147 7.04 17.58 20.61
CA LEU A 147 6.98 17.81 19.17
C LEU A 147 8.06 16.99 18.41
N GLY A 148 9.24 16.78 19.02
CA GLY A 148 10.30 15.96 18.45
C GLY A 148 9.92 14.47 18.35
N PHE A 149 9.29 13.91 19.39
CA PHE A 149 8.81 12.53 19.35
C PHE A 149 7.64 12.37 18.37
N ALA A 150 6.72 13.35 18.33
CA ALA A 150 5.64 13.40 17.35
C ALA A 150 6.14 13.39 15.90
N ALA A 151 7.16 14.18 15.59
CA ALA A 151 7.77 14.22 14.27
C ALA A 151 8.34 12.86 13.87
N VAL A 152 9.01 12.17 14.81
CA VAL A 152 9.56 10.83 14.60
C VAL A 152 8.47 9.78 14.39
N VAL A 153 7.41 9.79 15.21
CA VAL A 153 6.27 8.89 15.06
C VAL A 153 5.58 9.13 13.71
N GLY A 154 5.34 10.39 13.35
CA GLY A 154 4.76 10.76 12.06
C GLY A 154 5.60 10.30 10.88
N ALA A 155 6.92 10.49 10.94
CA ALA A 155 7.85 10.01 9.91
C ALA A 155 7.86 8.48 9.80
N ALA A 156 7.86 7.76 10.93
CA ALA A 156 7.81 6.30 10.93
C ALA A 156 6.51 5.79 10.28
N ILE A 157 5.36 6.37 10.63
CA ILE A 157 4.07 6.01 10.05
C ILE A 157 4.01 6.35 8.56
N TRP A 158 4.57 7.49 8.15
CA TRP A 158 4.70 7.84 6.74
C TRP A 158 5.44 6.75 5.96
N LEU A 159 6.62 6.32 6.44
CA LEU A 159 7.41 5.26 5.80
C LEU A 159 6.68 3.91 5.76
N GLY A 160 5.99 3.55 6.84
CA GLY A 160 5.16 2.33 6.87
C GLY A 160 3.98 2.39 5.89
N GLY A 161 3.36 3.57 5.75
CA GLY A 161 2.29 3.81 4.79
C GLY A 161 2.75 3.80 3.36
N GLU A 162 3.90 4.40 3.08
CA GLU A 162 4.58 4.38 1.80
C GLU A 162 4.91 2.94 1.38
N THR A 163 5.48 2.15 2.29
CA THR A 163 5.75 0.71 2.11
C THR A 163 4.46 -0.06 1.79
N THR A 164 3.41 0.15 2.58
CA THR A 164 2.12 -0.52 2.40
C THR A 164 1.50 -0.18 1.04
N CYS A 165 1.54 1.10 0.66
CA CYS A 165 0.97 1.59 -0.58
C CYS A 165 1.68 0.99 -1.79
N ALA A 166 3.01 0.96 -1.77
CA ALA A 166 3.81 0.42 -2.85
C ALA A 166 3.64 -1.10 -3.00
N LEU A 167 3.65 -1.85 -1.89
CA LEU A 167 3.37 -3.30 -1.91
C LEU A 167 1.95 -3.58 -2.42
N SER A 168 0.96 -2.84 -1.89
CA SER A 168 -0.43 -2.96 -2.33
C SER A 168 -0.59 -2.64 -3.81
N TYR A 169 0.14 -1.65 -4.34
CA TYR A 169 0.13 -1.31 -5.76
C TYR A 169 0.63 -2.47 -6.62
N LEU A 170 1.86 -2.95 -6.37
CA LEU A 170 2.50 -3.98 -7.18
C LEU A 170 1.70 -5.29 -7.17
N VAL A 171 1.22 -5.68 -5.99
CA VAL A 171 0.40 -6.88 -5.83
C VAL A 171 -0.97 -6.71 -6.51
N SER A 172 -1.60 -5.55 -6.37
CA SER A 172 -2.89 -5.28 -7.02
C SER A 172 -2.74 -5.26 -8.54
N GLU A 173 -1.71 -4.61 -9.07
CA GLU A 173 -1.40 -4.58 -10.50
C GLU A 173 -1.22 -6.00 -11.03
N ARG A 174 -0.40 -6.83 -10.36
CA ARG A 174 -0.15 -8.22 -10.77
C ARG A 174 -1.41 -9.08 -10.73
N THR A 175 -2.23 -8.94 -9.68
CA THR A 175 -3.45 -9.75 -9.49
C THR A 175 -4.56 -9.33 -10.46
N LEU A 176 -4.63 -8.04 -10.82
CA LEU A 176 -5.66 -7.50 -11.70
C LEU A 176 -5.34 -7.66 -13.20
N ARG A 177 -4.13 -8.08 -13.59
CA ARG A 177 -3.74 -8.21 -15.02
C ARG A 177 -4.77 -8.97 -15.88
N PRO A 178 -5.32 -10.13 -15.46
CA PRO A 178 -6.30 -10.84 -16.28
C PRO A 178 -7.57 -10.02 -16.49
N VAL A 179 -8.04 -9.33 -15.44
CA VAL A 179 -9.22 -8.45 -15.50
C VAL A 179 -8.96 -7.24 -16.38
N THR A 180 -7.76 -6.66 -16.29
CA THR A 180 -7.31 -5.57 -17.18
C THR A 180 -7.30 -6.02 -18.63
N ALA A 181 -6.80 -7.22 -18.94
CA ALA A 181 -6.80 -7.76 -20.29
C ALA A 181 -8.22 -7.93 -20.86
N LEU A 182 -9.14 -8.47 -20.06
CA LEU A 182 -10.56 -8.61 -20.44
C LEU A 182 -11.21 -7.25 -20.73
N ALA A 183 -10.91 -6.22 -19.93
CA ALA A 183 -11.41 -4.88 -20.15
C ALA A 183 -10.89 -4.26 -21.47
N LEU A 184 -9.60 -4.48 -21.78
CA LEU A 184 -8.97 -4.00 -23.01
C LEU A 184 -9.49 -4.70 -24.28
N VAL A 185 -9.84 -5.99 -24.18
CA VAL A 185 -10.48 -6.74 -25.27
C VAL A 185 -11.91 -6.25 -25.49
N ALA A 186 -12.65 -6.00 -24.40
CA ALA A 186 -14.05 -5.59 -24.49
C ALA A 186 -14.23 -4.21 -25.13
N ARG A 187 -13.26 -3.30 -24.99
CA ARG A 187 -13.27 -2.00 -25.66
C ARG A 187 -11.86 -1.45 -25.85
N ALA A 188 -11.57 -0.95 -27.06
CA ALA A 188 -10.34 -0.20 -27.31
C ALA A 188 -10.31 1.10 -26.47
N PRO A 189 -9.26 1.38 -25.69
CA PRO A 189 -9.16 2.60 -24.91
C PRO A 189 -9.14 3.85 -25.81
N GLU A 190 -9.94 4.87 -25.50
CA GLU A 190 -9.92 6.17 -26.21
C GLU A 190 -8.62 6.95 -25.97
N ARG A 191 -7.87 6.62 -24.90
CA ARG A 191 -6.55 7.15 -24.55
C ARG A 191 -5.72 6.03 -23.93
N THR A 192 -4.39 6.15 -23.88
CA THR A 192 -3.53 5.20 -23.18
C THR A 192 -3.82 5.25 -21.67
N VAL A 193 -4.63 4.31 -21.16
CA VAL A 193 -5.04 4.23 -19.73
C VAL A 193 -4.21 3.20 -18.94
N ALA A 194 -3.24 2.53 -19.57
CA ALA A 194 -2.35 1.61 -18.87
C ALA A 194 -1.50 2.38 -17.82
N PRO A 195 -1.38 1.88 -16.57
CA PRO A 195 -0.44 2.42 -15.60
C PRO A 195 0.95 2.46 -16.22
N SER A 196 1.56 3.64 -16.24
CA SER A 196 2.81 3.81 -16.96
C SER A 196 3.91 2.94 -16.33
N VAL A 197 4.78 2.37 -17.16
CA VAL A 197 6.02 1.70 -16.71
C VAL A 197 6.76 2.56 -15.67
N ARG A 198 6.65 3.89 -15.81
CA ARG A 198 7.18 4.88 -14.86
C ARG A 198 6.58 4.74 -13.46
N VAL A 199 5.26 4.59 -13.31
CA VAL A 199 4.61 4.42 -11.99
C VAL A 199 5.08 3.13 -11.33
N ARG A 200 5.18 2.04 -12.10
CA ARG A 200 5.68 0.76 -11.58
C ARG A 200 7.14 0.86 -11.15
N LEU A 201 7.99 1.47 -11.99
CA LEU A 201 9.40 1.68 -11.68
C LEU A 201 9.55 2.57 -10.45
N ALA A 202 8.76 3.65 -10.34
CA ALA A 202 8.77 4.55 -9.19
C ALA A 202 8.42 3.80 -7.90
N TRP A 203 7.34 3.00 -7.86
CA TRP A 203 6.98 2.24 -6.67
C TRP A 203 7.98 1.14 -6.31
N THR A 204 8.60 0.52 -7.32
CA THR A 204 9.63 -0.51 -7.11
C THR A 204 10.90 0.13 -6.52
N TRP A 205 11.36 1.23 -7.11
CA TRP A 205 12.49 2.01 -6.59
C TRP A 205 12.21 2.52 -5.18
N LEU A 206 11.00 3.00 -4.95
CA LEU A 206 10.58 3.55 -3.67
C LEU A 206 10.57 2.49 -2.57
N LEU A 207 10.18 1.24 -2.85
CA LEU A 207 10.32 0.13 -1.89
C LEU A 207 11.77 -0.32 -1.67
N GLY A 208 12.53 -0.51 -2.74
CA GLY A 208 13.88 -1.06 -2.65
C GLY A 208 14.91 -0.07 -2.12
N THR A 209 14.70 1.23 -2.34
CA THR A 209 15.71 2.26 -2.10
C THR A 209 15.13 3.52 -1.45
N GLY A 210 14.01 4.04 -1.95
CA GLY A 210 13.42 5.30 -1.45
C GLY A 210 13.11 5.27 0.04
N VAL A 211 12.30 4.31 0.51
CA VAL A 211 11.90 4.16 1.91
C VAL A 211 13.12 3.96 2.83
N PRO A 212 14.07 3.06 2.54
CA PRO A 212 15.29 2.95 3.33
C PRO A 212 16.11 4.24 3.42
N LEU A 213 16.29 4.95 2.30
CA LEU A 213 17.02 6.22 2.29
C LEU A 213 16.32 7.30 3.12
N LEU A 214 15.00 7.41 3.02
CA LEU A 214 14.22 8.31 3.86
C LEU A 214 14.35 7.96 5.35
N GLY A 215 14.35 6.67 5.69
CA GLY A 215 14.63 6.20 7.05
C GLY A 215 16.01 6.64 7.55
N VAL A 216 17.05 6.51 6.71
CA VAL A 216 18.42 6.94 7.03
C VAL A 216 18.47 8.46 7.25
N LEU A 217 17.79 9.24 6.42
CA LEU A 217 17.72 10.70 6.58
C LEU A 217 17.04 11.09 7.89
N VAL A 218 15.95 10.41 8.27
CA VAL A 218 15.26 10.64 9.55
C VAL A 218 16.18 10.32 10.72
N VAL A 219 16.78 9.13 10.75
CA VAL A 219 17.68 8.71 11.84
C VAL A 219 18.92 9.61 11.93
N GLY A 220 19.53 9.94 10.79
CA GLY A 220 20.69 10.83 10.73
C GLY A 220 20.35 12.23 11.23
N THR A 221 19.20 12.79 10.84
CA THR A 221 18.74 14.09 11.33
C THR A 221 18.55 14.07 12.84
N VAL A 222 17.96 13.02 13.39
CA VAL A 222 17.80 12.87 14.85
C VAL A 222 19.17 12.81 15.55
N GLY A 223 20.13 12.05 14.99
CA GLY A 223 21.49 11.97 15.53
C GLY A 223 22.25 13.30 15.49
N LEU A 224 21.99 14.14 14.49
CA LEU A 224 22.62 15.46 14.35
C LEU A 224 21.96 16.55 15.22
N THR A 225 20.64 16.47 15.41
CA THR A 225 19.87 17.56 16.05
C THR A 225 19.66 17.34 17.54
N LYS A 226 19.73 16.11 18.04
CA LYS A 226 19.48 15.79 19.45
C LYS A 226 20.76 15.43 20.19
N SER A 227 21.09 16.25 21.20
CA SER A 227 22.23 15.99 22.09
C SER A 227 22.01 14.74 22.93
N GLY A 228 23.09 13.98 23.16
CA GLY A 228 23.07 12.75 23.98
C GLY A 228 22.62 11.48 23.25
N VAL A 229 22.41 11.51 21.93
CA VAL A 229 22.18 10.30 21.13
C VAL A 229 23.50 9.57 20.91
N ASP A 230 23.53 8.28 21.26
CA ASP A 230 24.70 7.43 21.01
C ASP A 230 24.91 7.22 19.50
N GLY A 231 26.09 7.57 18.99
CA GLY A 231 26.46 7.36 17.59
C GLY A 231 26.40 5.89 17.16
N ARG A 232 26.63 4.94 18.08
CA ARG A 232 26.51 3.49 17.80
C ARG A 232 25.08 3.11 17.45
N TYR A 233 24.10 3.75 18.07
CA TYR A 233 22.70 3.51 17.79
C TYR A 233 22.34 4.00 16.37
N VAL A 234 22.77 5.21 16.01
CA VAL A 234 22.57 5.77 14.66
C VAL A 234 23.22 4.86 13.62
N ALA A 235 24.47 4.44 13.85
CA ALA A 235 25.17 3.51 12.97
C ALA A 235 24.43 2.17 12.82
N SER A 236 23.92 1.59 13.91
CA SER A 236 23.18 0.33 13.87
C SER A 236 21.88 0.44 13.06
N ALA A 237 21.15 1.54 13.23
CA ALA A 237 19.95 1.81 12.45
C ALA A 237 20.25 2.00 10.96
N VAL A 238 21.34 2.69 10.61
CA VAL A 238 21.79 2.84 9.22
C VAL A 238 22.17 1.49 8.59
N VAL A 239 22.92 0.64 9.32
CA VAL A 239 23.27 -0.72 8.86
C VAL A 239 22.01 -1.55 8.64
N PHE A 240 21.07 -1.53 9.59
CA PHE A 240 19.79 -2.24 9.47
C PHE A 240 19.01 -1.80 8.23
N LEU A 241 18.84 -0.49 8.02
CA LEU A 241 18.14 0.05 6.86
C LEU A 241 18.84 -0.30 5.54
N GLY A 242 20.18 -0.29 5.51
CA GLY A 242 20.97 -0.72 4.35
C GLY A 242 20.80 -2.20 4.02
N LEU A 243 20.75 -3.08 5.02
CA LEU A 243 20.49 -4.51 4.83
C LEU A 243 19.07 -4.77 4.31
N VAL A 244 18.07 -4.08 4.86
CA VAL A 244 16.68 -4.15 4.39
C VAL A 244 16.58 -3.66 2.94
N ALA A 245 17.15 -2.50 2.62
CA ALA A 245 17.18 -1.95 1.25
C ALA A 245 17.77 -2.96 0.26
N SER A 246 18.92 -3.54 0.61
CA SER A 246 19.63 -4.49 -0.24
C SER A 246 18.81 -5.77 -0.46
N SER A 247 18.20 -6.30 0.61
CA SER A 247 17.38 -7.53 0.55
C SER A 247 16.10 -7.32 -0.25
N VAL A 248 15.40 -6.21 -0.01
CA VAL A 248 14.16 -5.85 -0.72
C VAL A 248 14.45 -5.54 -2.19
N GLY A 249 15.51 -4.76 -2.47
CA GLY A 249 15.93 -4.46 -3.84
C GLY A 249 16.27 -5.72 -4.64
N LEU A 250 16.99 -6.67 -4.05
CA LEU A 250 17.25 -7.97 -4.66
C LEU A 250 15.95 -8.74 -4.91
N PHE A 251 15.07 -8.85 -3.92
CA PHE A 251 13.80 -9.55 -4.07
C PHE A 251 12.89 -8.93 -5.16
N LEU A 252 12.91 -7.61 -5.32
CA LEU A 252 12.13 -6.91 -6.34
C LEU A 252 12.69 -7.09 -7.77
N THR A 253 13.96 -7.49 -7.90
CA THR A 253 14.62 -7.70 -9.20
C THR A 253 14.56 -9.16 -9.68
N LEU A 254 14.40 -10.12 -8.76
CA LEU A 254 14.20 -11.55 -9.05
C LEU A 254 12.75 -11.85 -9.45
#